data_AF-A0A2Z6IAK7-F1
#
_entry.id   AF-A0A2Z6IAK7-F1
#
_cell.length_a   1.000
_cell.length_b   1.000
_cell.length_c   1.000
_cell.angle_alpha   90.00
_cell.angle_beta   90.00
_cell.angle_gamma   90.00
#
_symmetry.space_group_name_H-M   'P 1'
#
loop_
_entity.id
_entity.type
_entity.pdbx_description
1 polymer ?
#
loop_
_entity_poly.entity_id
_entity_poly.type
_entity_poly.pdbx_seq_one_letter_code
_entity_poly.pdbx_strand_id
1 'polypeptide(L)'
;MSLTLRAGFGLALATAVVVLAGCSAPRGLQHEVTPPEVVRDAPQASDARNFAEAAAGLEVGTTTVMNETPLGVAQVQVERAFKNALGEACRRVVVKNNETQRRGAVCQGADGVWRYVDASL
;
A
#
# COMPACT_ATOMS: atom_id res chain seq x y z
N MET A 1 -75.75 28.07 -27.47
CA MET A 1 -75.26 28.14 -26.07
C MET A 1 -75.54 26.78 -25.46
N SER A 2 -74.60 25.98 -24.97
CA SER A 2 -73.33 26.32 -24.33
C SER A 2 -72.29 25.20 -24.52
N LEU A 3 -71.07 25.62 -24.86
CA LEU A 3 -69.82 24.92 -24.58
C LEU A 3 -69.63 24.88 -23.06
N THR A 4 -69.31 23.72 -22.47
CA THR A 4 -68.37 23.60 -21.33
C THR A 4 -68.24 22.14 -20.89
N LEU A 5 -67.44 21.36 -21.62
CA LEU A 5 -66.96 20.06 -21.11
C LEU A 5 -65.49 19.87 -21.52
N ARG A 6 -64.60 20.75 -21.05
CA ARG A 6 -63.14 20.64 -21.26
C ARG A 6 -62.40 21.64 -20.38
N ALA A 7 -62.36 21.39 -19.07
CA ALA A 7 -61.53 22.19 -18.16
C ALA A 7 -60.90 21.40 -17.01
N GLY A 8 -61.39 20.20 -16.68
CA GLY A 8 -60.88 19.42 -15.55
C GLY A 8 -59.66 18.54 -15.84
N PHE A 9 -59.50 18.06 -17.09
CA PHE A 9 -58.52 17.01 -17.40
C PHE A 9 -57.12 17.53 -17.75
N GLY A 10 -56.99 18.81 -18.13
CA GLY A 10 -55.68 19.38 -18.53
C GLY A 10 -54.78 19.72 -17.34
N LEU A 11 -55.37 20.14 -16.21
CA LEU A 11 -54.61 20.61 -15.05
C LEU A 11 -53.94 19.45 -14.28
N ALA A 12 -54.59 18.29 -14.22
CA ALA A 12 -54.08 17.11 -13.53
C ALA A 12 -52.91 16.43 -14.26
N LEU A 13 -52.84 16.55 -15.60
CA LEU A 13 -51.74 16.01 -16.38
C LEU A 13 -50.48 16.88 -16.25
N ALA A 14 -50.65 18.21 -16.22
CA ALA A 14 -49.54 19.16 -16.12
C ALA A 14 -48.81 19.07 -14.77
N THR A 15 -49.53 18.83 -13.66
CA THR A 15 -48.90 18.67 -12.34
C THR A 15 -48.14 17.34 -12.22
N ALA A 16 -48.62 16.26 -12.84
CA ALA A 16 -47.92 14.98 -12.83
C ALA A 16 -46.53 15.03 -13.51
N VAL A 17 -46.39 15.81 -14.59
CA VAL A 17 -45.13 15.93 -15.34
C VAL A 17 -44.05 16.68 -14.55
N VAL A 18 -44.43 17.68 -13.74
CA VAL A 18 -43.49 18.46 -12.93
C VAL A 18 -42.94 17.65 -11.75
N VAL A 19 -43.73 16.72 -11.19
CA VAL A 19 -43.32 15.89 -10.05
C VAL A 19 -42.36 14.76 -10.49
N LEU A 20 -42.46 14.28 -11.73
CA LEU A 20 -41.60 13.21 -12.27
C LEU A 20 -40.22 13.70 -12.75
N ALA A 21 -40.06 15.00 -13.01
CA ALA A 21 -38.77 15.58 -13.42
C ALA A 21 -37.80 15.83 -12.23
N GLY A 22 -38.25 15.65 -10.99
CA GLY A 22 -37.50 15.99 -9.78
C GLY A 22 -36.51 14.92 -9.27
N CYS A 23 -36.42 13.74 -9.89
CA CYS A 23 -35.53 12.66 -9.44
C CYS A 23 -34.26 12.52 -10.27
N SER A 24 -33.61 13.63 -10.65
CA SER A 24 -32.22 13.60 -11.09
C SER A 24 -31.31 13.96 -9.92
N ALA A 25 -31.14 13.03 -8.97
CA ALA A 25 -29.98 13.10 -8.08
C ALA A 25 -28.73 13.03 -8.97
N PRO A 26 -27.77 13.98 -8.88
CA PRO A 26 -26.53 13.88 -9.63
C PRO A 26 -25.89 12.55 -9.24
N ARG A 27 -25.84 11.59 -10.16
CA ARG A 27 -25.05 10.38 -9.91
C ARG A 27 -23.62 10.85 -9.78
N GLY A 28 -23.05 10.73 -8.58
CA GLY A 28 -21.66 11.05 -8.27
C GLY A 28 -20.74 10.34 -9.25
N LEU A 29 -20.38 11.03 -10.33
CA LEU A 29 -19.47 10.56 -11.38
C LEU A 29 -18.41 11.63 -11.70
N GLN A 30 -18.30 12.65 -10.85
CA GLN A 30 -17.22 13.63 -10.88
C GLN A 30 -16.32 13.49 -9.64
N HIS A 31 -16.31 12.31 -9.01
CA HIS A 31 -15.25 12.03 -8.05
C HIS A 31 -14.01 11.67 -8.86
N GLU A 32 -13.24 12.69 -9.23
CA GLU A 32 -11.89 12.49 -9.72
C GLU A 32 -11.10 11.85 -8.57
N VAL A 33 -10.90 10.53 -8.67
CA VAL A 33 -10.13 9.79 -7.69
C VAL A 33 -8.69 10.25 -7.84
N THR A 34 -8.17 10.97 -6.86
CA THR A 34 -6.75 11.33 -6.80
C THR A 34 -5.95 10.05 -7.02
N PRO A 35 -5.06 9.99 -8.03
CA PRO A 35 -4.18 8.86 -8.22
C PRO A 35 -3.42 8.57 -6.92
N PRO A 36 -3.20 7.29 -6.57
CA PRO A 36 -2.38 6.94 -5.42
C PRO A 36 -1.05 7.67 -5.48
N GLU A 37 -0.62 8.24 -4.36
CA GLU A 37 0.69 8.87 -4.30
C GLU A 37 1.77 7.80 -4.56
N VAL A 38 2.74 8.16 -5.40
CA VAL A 38 3.87 7.28 -5.69
C VAL A 38 4.72 7.17 -4.43
N VAL A 39 4.61 6.05 -3.74
CA VAL A 39 5.43 5.75 -2.56
C VAL A 39 6.90 5.65 -3.03
N ARG A 40 7.75 6.50 -2.46
CA ARG A 40 9.20 6.45 -2.64
C ARG A 40 9.84 6.02 -1.33
N ASP A 41 10.75 5.07 -1.41
CA ASP A 41 11.53 4.66 -0.25
C ASP A 41 12.36 5.82 0.29
N ALA A 42 12.39 5.94 1.62
CA ALA A 42 13.29 6.87 2.28
C ALA A 42 14.76 6.44 2.05
N PRO A 43 15.70 7.40 1.89
CA PRO A 43 17.11 7.08 1.88
C PRO A 43 17.52 6.39 3.19
N GLN A 44 18.29 5.31 3.09
CA GLN A 44 18.87 4.63 4.25
C GLN A 44 20.34 5.00 4.41
N ALA A 45 20.82 4.97 5.65
CA ALA A 45 22.24 5.08 5.93
C ALA A 45 23.04 3.97 5.22
N SER A 46 24.29 4.25 4.88
CA SER A 46 25.11 3.37 4.03
C SER A 46 25.37 2.00 4.67
N ASP A 47 25.49 1.96 5.99
CA ASP A 47 25.64 0.73 6.79
C ASP A 47 24.42 -0.20 6.67
N ALA A 48 23.21 0.35 6.79
CA ALA A 48 21.96 -0.40 6.62
C ALA A 48 21.82 -0.95 5.19
N ARG A 49 22.24 -0.16 4.19
CA ARG A 49 22.22 -0.61 2.78
C ARG A 49 23.23 -1.73 2.53
N ASN A 50 24.47 -1.57 2.99
CA ASN A 50 25.52 -2.60 2.84
C ASN A 50 25.11 -3.91 3.54
N PHE A 51 24.55 -3.79 4.75
CA PHE A 51 23.97 -4.93 5.45
C PHE A 51 22.87 -5.60 4.62
N ALA A 52 21.93 -4.82 4.06
CA ALA A 52 20.83 -5.34 3.27
C ALA A 52 21.31 -6.08 2.02
N GLU A 53 22.28 -5.52 1.28
CA GLU A 53 22.89 -6.15 0.10
C GLU A 53 23.57 -7.47 0.47
N ALA A 54 24.39 -7.47 1.53
CA ALA A 54 25.10 -8.66 1.98
C ALA A 54 24.13 -9.75 2.46
N ALA A 55 23.13 -9.40 3.27
CA ALA A 55 22.12 -10.35 3.76
C ALA A 55 21.21 -10.85 2.63
N ALA A 56 20.93 -10.03 1.61
CA ALA A 56 20.20 -10.44 0.42
C ALA A 56 21.00 -11.39 -0.49
N GLY A 57 22.32 -11.48 -0.34
CA GLY A 57 23.14 -12.49 -1.00
C GLY A 57 23.04 -13.89 -0.38
N LEU A 58 22.62 -13.99 0.89
CA LEU A 58 22.63 -15.24 1.65
C LEU A 58 21.42 -16.13 1.34
N GLU A 59 21.65 -17.42 1.12
CA GLU A 59 20.57 -18.39 0.88
C GLU A 59 19.62 -18.49 2.09
N VAL A 60 18.35 -18.77 1.83
CA VAL A 60 17.36 -19.05 2.89
C VAL A 60 17.81 -20.26 3.70
N GLY A 61 17.75 -20.15 5.02
CA GLY A 61 18.27 -21.13 5.98
C GLY A 61 19.70 -20.84 6.44
N THR A 62 20.43 -19.95 5.76
CA THR A 62 21.78 -19.56 6.16
C THR A 62 21.77 -18.82 7.49
N THR A 63 22.75 -19.15 8.32
CA THR A 63 23.05 -18.42 9.55
C THR A 63 24.53 -18.10 9.58
N THR A 64 24.90 -16.82 9.72
CA THR A 64 26.29 -16.37 9.71
C THR A 64 26.51 -15.21 10.66
N VAL A 65 27.75 -14.93 11.04
CA VAL A 65 28.10 -13.72 11.80
C VAL A 65 28.49 -12.63 10.81
N MET A 66 27.98 -11.42 11.03
CA MET A 66 28.28 -10.24 10.23
C MET A 66 28.75 -9.11 11.15
N ASN A 67 29.76 -8.37 10.70
CA ASN A 67 30.35 -7.28 11.49
C ASN A 67 29.53 -5.99 11.40
N GLU A 68 28.89 -5.77 10.26
CA GLU A 68 28.11 -4.57 9.95
C GLU A 68 26.63 -4.94 9.88
N THR A 69 25.94 -4.84 11.02
CA THR A 69 24.48 -5.00 11.13
C THR A 69 23.89 -3.82 11.90
N PRO A 70 22.55 -3.64 11.89
CA PRO A 70 21.89 -2.64 12.74
C PRO A 70 22.12 -2.80 14.25
N LEU A 71 22.70 -3.94 14.68
CA LEU A 71 23.06 -4.24 16.08
C LEU A 71 24.58 -4.31 16.30
N GLY A 72 25.39 -3.83 15.35
CA GLY A 72 26.84 -4.03 15.34
C GLY A 72 27.21 -5.45 14.90
N VAL A 73 28.21 -6.06 15.55
CA VAL A 73 28.58 -7.46 15.28
C VAL A 73 27.48 -8.39 15.79
N ALA A 74 26.85 -9.13 14.87
CA ALA A 74 25.70 -9.96 15.20
C ALA A 74 25.62 -11.22 14.33
N GLN A 75 24.95 -12.25 14.87
CA GLN A 75 24.50 -13.39 14.10
C GLN A 75 23.27 -13.01 13.28
N VAL A 76 23.27 -13.35 12.00
CA VAL A 76 22.23 -13.05 11.03
C VAL A 76 21.72 -14.37 10.47
N GLN A 77 20.43 -14.61 10.63
CA GLN A 77 19.74 -15.77 10.08
C GLN A 77 18.73 -15.33 9.01
N VAL A 78 18.80 -15.93 7.83
CA VAL A 78 17.80 -15.74 6.76
C VAL A 78 16.73 -16.81 6.89
N GLU A 79 15.53 -16.45 7.34
CA GLU A 79 14.48 -17.43 7.65
C GLU A 79 13.68 -17.88 6.42
N ARG A 80 13.24 -16.92 5.57
CA ARG A 80 12.38 -17.21 4.41
C ARG A 80 12.38 -16.08 3.39
N ALA A 81 12.09 -16.41 2.14
CA ALA A 81 11.72 -15.43 1.11
C ALA A 81 10.21 -15.18 1.09
N PHE A 82 9.79 -13.95 0.77
CA PHE A 82 8.37 -13.57 0.63
C PHE A 82 8.23 -12.33 -0.27
N LYS A 83 7.00 -11.99 -0.69
CA LYS A 83 6.68 -10.70 -1.31
C LYS A 83 5.96 -9.79 -0.32
N ASN A 84 6.33 -8.51 -0.25
CA ASN A 84 5.62 -7.53 0.57
C ASN A 84 4.37 -6.99 -0.16
N ALA A 85 3.65 -6.07 0.49
CA ALA A 85 2.43 -5.47 -0.07
C ALA A 85 2.67 -4.63 -1.35
N LEU A 86 3.91 -4.19 -1.59
CA LEU A 86 4.33 -3.50 -2.80
C LEU A 86 4.73 -4.48 -3.93
N GLY A 87 4.70 -5.79 -3.66
CA GLY A 87 5.08 -6.82 -4.61
C GLY A 87 6.59 -7.06 -4.70
N GLU A 88 7.38 -6.40 -3.86
CA GLU A 88 8.84 -6.46 -3.83
C GLU A 88 9.32 -7.81 -3.26
N ALA A 89 10.46 -8.28 -3.78
CA ALA A 89 11.08 -9.49 -3.28
C ALA A 89 11.79 -9.20 -1.95
N CYS A 90 11.41 -9.93 -0.90
CA CYS A 90 11.96 -9.75 0.43
C CYS A 90 12.50 -11.06 1.02
N ARG A 91 13.46 -10.96 1.92
CA ARG A 91 13.91 -12.06 2.78
C ARG A 91 13.77 -11.65 4.24
N ARG A 92 13.16 -12.51 5.06
CA ARG A 92 13.07 -12.29 6.50
C ARG A 92 14.41 -12.60 7.14
N VAL A 93 14.89 -11.65 7.93
CA VAL A 93 16.16 -11.78 8.66
C VAL A 93 15.92 -11.68 10.16
N VAL A 94 16.67 -12.46 10.92
CA VAL A 94 16.78 -12.32 12.37
C VAL A 94 18.21 -11.91 12.68
N VAL A 95 18.38 -10.77 13.32
CA VAL A 95 19.68 -10.23 13.74
C VAL A 95 19.77 -10.35 15.24
N LYS A 96 20.77 -11.08 15.73
CA LYS A 96 20.93 -11.40 17.15
C LYS A 96 22.36 -11.11 17.61
N ASN A 97 22.50 -10.29 18.64
CA ASN A 97 23.75 -10.13 19.36
C ASN A 97 23.60 -10.69 20.80
N ASN A 98 24.53 -10.40 21.69
CA ASN A 98 24.50 -10.90 23.07
C ASN A 98 23.42 -10.23 23.94
N GLU A 99 22.92 -9.06 23.54
CA GLU A 99 22.01 -8.24 24.34
C GLU A 99 20.56 -8.34 23.85
N THR A 100 20.37 -8.45 22.54
CA THR A 100 19.06 -8.34 21.92
C THR A 100 18.95 -9.16 20.64
N GLN A 101 17.71 -9.41 20.25
CA GLN A 101 17.35 -10.02 18.98
C GLN A 101 16.29 -9.16 18.30
N ARG A 102 16.54 -8.79 17.05
CA ARG A 102 15.58 -8.09 16.20
C ARG A 102 15.17 -8.93 15.01
N ARG A 103 13.90 -8.85 14.65
CA ARG A 103 13.37 -9.38 13.40
C ARG A 103 13.25 -8.22 12.41
N GLY A 104 13.59 -8.49 11.16
CA GLY A 104 13.45 -7.54 10.08
C GLY A 104 13.30 -8.25 8.74
N ALA A 105 13.39 -7.48 7.68
CA ALA A 105 13.45 -8.00 6.32
C ALA A 105 14.48 -7.21 5.52
N VAL A 106 15.04 -7.84 4.49
CA VAL A 106 15.75 -7.14 3.41
C VAL A 106 14.89 -7.24 2.16
N CYS A 107 14.51 -6.10 1.58
CA CYS A 107 13.59 -6.02 0.46
C CYS A 107 14.25 -5.31 -0.72
N GLN A 108 14.04 -5.83 -1.93
CA GLN A 108 14.52 -5.20 -3.15
C GLN A 108 13.46 -4.25 -3.67
N GLY A 109 13.76 -2.96 -3.63
CA GLY A 109 12.88 -1.93 -4.17
C GLY A 109 12.68 -2.10 -5.68
N ALA A 110 11.66 -1.43 -6.22
CA ALA A 110 11.42 -1.38 -7.67
C ALA A 110 12.59 -0.78 -8.46
N ASP A 111 13.46 -0.01 -7.79
CA ASP A 111 14.72 0.53 -8.32
C ASP A 111 15.89 -0.47 -8.29
N GLY A 112 15.65 -1.70 -7.83
CA GLY A 112 16.64 -2.77 -7.75
C GLY A 112 17.53 -2.73 -6.51
N VAL A 113 17.36 -1.74 -5.64
CA VAL A 113 18.19 -1.52 -4.44
C VAL A 113 17.66 -2.33 -3.27
N TRP A 114 18.54 -3.03 -2.55
CA TRP A 114 18.19 -3.76 -1.33
C TRP A 114 18.17 -2.82 -0.12
N ARG A 115 17.10 -2.89 0.67
CA ARG A 115 16.87 -2.06 1.85
C ARG A 115 16.52 -2.91 3.07
N TYR A 116 17.04 -2.55 4.23
CA TYR A 116 16.69 -3.21 5.50
C TYR A 116 15.45 -2.57 6.10
N VAL A 117 14.41 -3.36 6.34
CA VAL A 117 13.17 -2.93 6.98
C VAL A 117 13.11 -3.59 8.35
N ASP A 118 13.18 -2.78 9.39
CA ASP A 118 13.01 -3.27 10.75
C ASP A 118 11.55 -3.68 10.98
N ALA A 119 11.32 -4.84 11.59
CA ALA A 119 9.98 -5.35 11.89
C ALA A 119 9.60 -5.18 13.38
N SER A 120 10.30 -4.30 14.11
CA SER A 120 9.92 -3.87 15.45
C SER A 120 8.67 -2.98 15.41
N LEU A 121 7.51 -3.63 15.33
CA LEU A 121 6.20 -3.13 15.77
C LEU A 121 5.60 -4.16 16.73
#